data_AF-E7QQQ8-F1
#
_entry.id   AF-E7QQQ8-F1
#
_cell.length_a   1.000
_cell.length_b   1.000
_cell.length_c   1.000
_cell.angle_alpha   90.00
_cell.angle_beta   90.00
_cell.angle_gamma   90.00
#
_symmetry.space_group_name_H-M   'P 1'
#
loop_
_entity.id
_entity.type
_entity.pdbx_description
1 polymer ?
#
loop_
_entity_poly.entity_id
_entity_poly.type
_entity_poly.pdbx_seq_one_letter_code
_entity_poly.pdbx_strand_id
1 'polypeptide(L)'
;MTIMTQERIREIHERDAKSILVRGWESPLEPPDTVVTFDAGFVATYRGDCPYLPLYVTTPTTDGRTRQRFGTRTLLDAIDYVAEVLRDDGFDGLWLRQHPHLVDCLHAVRVGALERRLADIAADTGTTLVTWTDATTTANDAVYDDTVES
;
A
#
# COMPACT_ATOMS: atom_id res chain seq x y z
N MET A 1 -10.43 12.56 -12.11
CA MET A 1 -10.97 11.18 -12.09
C MET A 1 -10.76 10.48 -10.75
N THR A 2 -9.99 11.07 -9.83
CA THR A 2 -9.62 10.51 -8.52
C THR A 2 -10.77 10.41 -7.50
N ILE A 3 -11.74 11.35 -7.54
CA ILE A 3 -12.88 11.39 -6.61
C ILE A 3 -13.80 10.18 -6.81
N MET A 4 -14.12 9.83 -8.07
CA MET A 4 -14.95 8.66 -8.37
C MET A 4 -14.30 7.34 -7.93
N THR A 5 -12.97 7.21 -8.07
CA THR A 5 -12.26 6.00 -7.65
C THR A 5 -12.27 5.85 -6.12
N GLN A 6 -12.12 6.94 -5.37
CA GLN A 6 -12.21 6.92 -3.91
C GLN A 6 -13.63 6.59 -3.41
N GLU A 7 -14.65 7.16 -4.03
CA GLU A 7 -16.05 6.81 -3.75
C GLU A 7 -16.31 5.33 -4.03
N ARG A 8 -15.79 4.80 -5.15
CA ARG A 8 -15.93 3.40 -5.49
C ARG A 8 -15.22 2.45 -4.51
N ILE A 9 -14.00 2.81 -4.08
CA ILE A 9 -13.27 2.06 -3.05
C ILE A 9 -14.07 2.03 -1.76
N ARG A 10 -14.68 3.16 -1.37
CA ARG A 10 -15.52 3.25 -0.18
C ARG A 10 -16.76 2.36 -0.28
N GLU A 11 -17.48 2.38 -1.41
CA GLU A 11 -18.63 1.50 -1.64
C GLU A 11 -18.27 0.01 -1.53
N ILE A 12 -17.09 -0.37 -2.04
CA ILE A 12 -16.61 -1.76 -2.00
C ILE A 12 -16.20 -2.13 -0.57
N HIS A 13 -15.53 -1.23 0.16
CA HIS A 13 -15.24 -1.40 1.58
C HIS A 13 -16.52 -1.58 2.42
N GLU A 14 -17.54 -0.74 2.20
CA GLU A 14 -18.84 -0.84 2.89
C GLU A 14 -19.59 -2.16 2.60
N ARG A 15 -19.15 -2.92 1.59
CA ARG A 15 -19.62 -4.28 1.27
C ARG A 15 -18.78 -5.39 1.88
N ASP A 16 -17.93 -5.07 2.85
CA ASP A 16 -17.07 -6.00 3.60
C ASP A 16 -15.92 -6.61 2.77
N ALA A 17 -15.50 -5.92 1.70
CA ALA A 17 -14.29 -6.29 0.98
C ALA A 17 -13.05 -5.96 1.83
N LYS A 18 -12.12 -6.90 1.91
CA LYS A 18 -10.90 -6.80 2.73
C LYS A 18 -9.71 -6.31 1.92
N SER A 19 -9.76 -6.51 0.61
CA SER A 19 -8.68 -6.14 -0.31
C SER A 19 -9.23 -5.69 -1.66
N ILE A 20 -8.71 -4.57 -2.16
CA ILE A 20 -9.13 -3.94 -3.41
C ILE A 20 -7.89 -3.66 -4.25
N LEU A 21 -7.89 -4.13 -5.50
CA LEU A 21 -6.90 -3.73 -6.50
C LEU A 21 -7.44 -2.55 -7.29
N VAL A 22 -6.64 -1.50 -7.46
CA VAL A 22 -6.98 -0.35 -8.29
C VAL A 22 -5.98 -0.28 -9.43
N ARG A 23 -6.46 -0.45 -10.66
CA ARG A 23 -5.67 -0.30 -11.88
C ARG A 23 -5.91 1.09 -12.45
N GLY A 24 -4.94 1.98 -12.30
CA GLY A 24 -5.05 3.39 -12.73
C GLY A 24 -3.69 4.10 -12.75
N TRP A 25 -3.64 5.25 -13.43
CA TRP A 25 -2.38 5.96 -13.70
C TRP A 25 -1.64 6.42 -12.44
N GLU A 26 -2.36 6.90 -11.42
CA GLU A 26 -1.73 7.36 -10.18
C GLU A 26 -2.70 7.29 -8.99
N SER A 27 -2.18 6.89 -7.83
CA SER A 27 -2.89 7.01 -6.55
C SER A 27 -3.08 8.49 -6.17
N PRO A 28 -4.14 8.86 -5.44
CA PRO A 28 -4.31 10.21 -4.92
C PRO A 28 -3.06 10.71 -4.17
N LEU A 29 -2.62 11.94 -4.47
CA LEU A 29 -1.49 12.58 -3.78
C LEU A 29 -1.81 12.78 -2.29
N GLU A 30 -3.04 13.18 -2.00
CA GLU A 30 -3.58 13.39 -0.66
C GLU A 30 -4.60 12.29 -0.35
N PRO A 31 -4.20 11.22 0.37
CA PRO A 31 -5.13 10.20 0.83
C PRO A 31 -6.07 10.78 1.91
N PRO A 32 -7.14 10.07 2.29
CA PRO A 32 -7.95 10.41 3.46
C PRO A 32 -7.14 10.40 4.78
N ASP A 33 -7.61 11.12 5.80
CA ASP A 33 -6.98 11.21 7.12
C ASP A 33 -7.16 9.95 7.99
N THR A 34 -7.81 8.93 7.46
CA THR A 34 -8.02 7.63 8.12
C THR A 34 -7.27 6.48 7.45
N VAL A 35 -6.31 6.81 6.57
CA VAL A 35 -5.58 5.82 5.77
C VAL A 35 -4.09 5.86 6.05
N VAL A 36 -3.52 4.69 6.36
CA VAL A 36 -2.06 4.47 6.38
C VAL A 36 -1.59 4.20 4.96
N THR A 37 -0.50 4.82 4.52
CA THR A 37 0.09 4.52 3.20
C THR A 37 1.43 3.82 3.33
N PHE A 38 1.63 2.78 2.55
CA PHE A 38 2.91 2.10 2.35
C PHE A 38 3.35 2.30 0.90
N ASP A 39 4.52 2.90 0.67
CA ASP A 39 5.02 3.13 -0.68
C ASP A 39 6.54 3.00 -0.82
N ALA A 40 6.99 2.74 -2.04
CA ALA A 40 8.39 2.90 -2.42
C ALA A 40 8.68 4.36 -2.82
N GLY A 41 9.86 4.85 -2.44
CA GLY A 41 10.36 6.12 -2.94
C GLY A 41 10.88 6.03 -4.37
N PHE A 42 10.80 7.14 -5.10
CA PHE A 42 11.21 7.25 -6.50
C PHE A 42 12.70 7.03 -6.81
N VAL A 43 13.58 7.08 -5.79
CA VAL A 43 15.02 7.03 -6.01
C VAL A 43 15.59 5.74 -5.45
N ALA A 44 15.84 4.78 -6.34
CA ALA A 44 16.71 3.65 -6.06
C ALA A 44 18.18 4.10 -6.14
N THR A 45 18.94 3.94 -5.05
CA THR A 45 20.39 4.20 -5.04
C THR A 45 21.14 2.88 -5.00
N TYR A 46 22.26 2.79 -5.72
CA TYR A 46 23.14 1.63 -5.61
C TYR A 46 24.12 1.84 -4.45
N ARG A 47 24.10 0.93 -3.46
CA ARG A 47 25.07 0.92 -2.37
C ARG A 47 25.81 -0.43 -2.38
N GLY A 48 26.95 -0.46 -3.05
CA GLY A 48 27.60 -1.72 -3.46
C GLY A 48 26.77 -2.44 -4.53
N ASP A 49 26.70 -3.76 -4.47
CA ASP A 49 25.94 -4.59 -5.43
C ASP A 49 24.43 -4.72 -5.09
N CYS A 50 23.92 -3.88 -4.19
CA CYS A 50 22.53 -3.95 -3.73
C CYS A 50 21.76 -2.66 -4.09
N PRO A 51 20.62 -2.76 -4.78
CA PRO A 51 19.70 -1.64 -4.91
C PRO A 51 19.11 -1.30 -3.54
N TYR A 52 19.26 -0.04 -3.15
CA TYR A 52 18.65 0.55 -1.96
C TYR A 52 17.45 1.37 -2.40
N LEU A 53 16.26 0.86 -2.11
CA LEU A 53 14.99 1.54 -2.34
C LEU A 53 14.41 1.96 -0.97
N PRO A 54 14.23 3.25 -0.70
CA PRO A 54 13.57 3.65 0.52
C PRO A 54 12.09 3.25 0.46
N LEU A 55 11.60 2.67 1.54
CA LEU A 55 10.19 2.42 1.76
C LEU A 55 9.68 3.49 2.72
N TYR A 56 8.45 3.92 2.54
CA TYR A 56 7.83 4.92 3.39
C TYR A 56 6.51 4.41 3.92
N VAL A 57 6.32 4.59 5.22
CA VAL A 57 5.03 4.43 5.88
C VAL A 57 4.58 5.81 6.30
N THR A 58 3.44 6.28 5.78
CA THR A 58 2.84 7.55 6.18
C THR A 58 1.58 7.27 6.98
N THR A 59 1.48 7.91 8.14
CA THR A 59 0.42 7.73 9.12
C THR A 59 -0.23 9.08 9.42
N PRO A 60 -1.55 9.21 9.29
CA PRO A 60 -2.28 10.35 9.82
C PRO A 60 -2.11 10.47 11.34
N THR A 61 -2.03 11.69 11.85
CA THR A 61 -1.97 12.03 13.27
C THR A 61 -2.83 13.27 13.53
N THR A 62 -3.08 13.61 14.80
CA THR A 62 -3.82 14.82 15.16
C THR A 62 -3.18 16.12 14.68
N ASP A 63 -1.85 16.11 14.49
CA ASP A 63 -1.06 17.28 14.07
C ASP A 63 -0.73 17.26 12.56
N GLY A 64 -1.27 16.30 11.80
CA GLY A 64 -1.07 16.17 10.36
C GLY A 64 -0.66 14.76 9.94
N ARG A 65 0.44 14.62 9.21
CA ARG A 65 0.93 13.31 8.74
C ARG A 65 2.39 13.13 9.12
N THR A 66 2.67 11.97 9.71
CA THR A 66 4.03 11.52 10.01
C THR A 66 4.47 10.55 8.92
N ARG A 67 5.68 10.75 8.38
CA ARG A 67 6.27 9.84 7.38
C ARG A 67 7.52 9.20 7.97
N GLN A 68 7.48 7.89 8.16
CA GLN A 68 8.63 7.09 8.56
C GLN A 68 9.29 6.45 7.35
N ARG A 69 10.63 6.44 7.32
CA ARG A 69 11.43 5.88 6.23
C ARG A 69 12.14 4.61 6.69
N PHE A 70 11.98 3.55 5.90
CA PHE A 70 12.65 2.27 6.04
C PHE A 70 13.55 2.01 4.83
N GLY A 71 14.54 1.13 4.96
CA GLY A 71 15.30 0.61 3.82
C GLY A 71 14.71 -0.70 3.30
N THR A 72 15.01 -1.10 2.07
CA THR A 72 14.64 -2.44 1.57
C THR A 72 15.14 -3.59 2.43
N ARG A 73 16.30 -3.42 3.07
CA ARG A 73 16.87 -4.41 3.99
C ARG A 73 16.03 -4.59 5.26
N THR A 74 15.17 -3.62 5.56
CA THR A 74 14.28 -3.58 6.73
C THR A 74 12.82 -3.63 6.27
N LEU A 75 12.53 -4.34 5.17
CA LEU A 75 11.16 -4.51 4.68
C LEU A 75 10.26 -5.12 5.75
N LEU A 76 10.78 -6.11 6.49
CA LEU A 76 10.06 -6.72 7.61
C LEU A 76 9.76 -5.68 8.71
N ASP A 77 10.76 -4.88 9.11
CA ASP A 77 10.54 -3.80 10.09
C ASP A 77 9.49 -2.79 9.62
N ALA A 78 9.43 -2.50 8.32
CA ALA A 78 8.40 -1.62 7.75
C ALA A 78 7.00 -2.23 7.82
N ILE A 79 6.89 -3.54 7.55
CA ILE A 79 5.64 -4.31 7.66
C ILE A 79 5.19 -4.40 9.12
N ASP A 80 6.11 -4.70 10.03
CA ASP A 80 5.84 -4.80 11.47
C ASP A 80 5.36 -3.45 12.02
N TYR A 81 6.00 -2.35 11.60
CA TYR A 81 5.56 -1.00 11.95
C TYR A 81 4.15 -0.70 11.43
N VAL A 82 3.80 -1.08 10.19
CA VAL A 82 2.43 -0.96 9.70
C VAL A 82 1.46 -1.74 10.58
N ALA A 83 1.81 -2.96 10.98
CA ALA A 83 0.97 -3.79 11.81
C ALA A 83 0.78 -3.22 13.23
N GLU A 84 1.80 -2.59 13.80
CA GLU A 84 1.68 -1.87 15.08
C GLU A 84 0.72 -0.69 14.94
N VAL A 85 0.97 0.19 13.97
CA VAL A 85 0.16 1.38 13.69
C VAL A 85 -1.32 1.04 13.46
N LEU A 86 -1.62 0.02 12.64
CA LEU A 86 -3.00 -0.36 12.35
C LEU A 86 -3.73 -0.96 13.56
N ARG A 87 -3.01 -1.58 14.50
CA ARG A 87 -3.61 -2.12 15.73
C ARG A 87 -3.90 -1.04 16.76
N ASP A 88 -3.06 0.00 16.80
CA ASP A 88 -3.13 1.01 17.84
C ASP A 88 -4.15 2.12 17.51
N ASP A 89 -4.34 2.45 16.22
CA ASP A 89 -4.96 3.73 15.83
C ASP A 89 -6.24 3.64 14.98
N GLY A 90 -6.87 2.46 14.83
CA GLY A 90 -8.25 2.34 14.31
C GLY A 90 -8.48 2.95 12.92
N PHE A 91 -7.54 2.75 11.99
CA PHE A 91 -7.61 3.25 10.62
C PHE A 91 -8.63 2.50 9.76
N ASP A 92 -9.17 3.16 8.73
CA ASP A 92 -10.14 2.53 7.81
C ASP A 92 -9.43 1.70 6.72
N GLY A 93 -8.20 2.07 6.36
CA GLY A 93 -7.50 1.42 5.26
C GLY A 93 -5.99 1.53 5.28
N LEU A 94 -5.38 0.60 4.56
CA LEU A 94 -3.97 0.52 4.26
C LEU A 94 -3.75 0.60 2.76
N TRP A 95 -3.05 1.62 2.29
CA TRP A 95 -2.83 1.84 0.86
C TRP A 95 -1.41 1.48 0.45
N LEU A 96 -1.26 0.45 -0.38
CA LEU A 96 -0.03 0.14 -1.09
C LEU A 96 0.04 1.00 -2.36
N ARG A 97 0.93 2.00 -2.37
CA ARG A 97 1.15 2.89 -3.53
C ARG A 97 2.50 2.63 -4.17
N GLN A 98 2.71 3.19 -5.37
CA GLN A 98 3.94 3.00 -6.14
C GLN A 98 4.24 1.51 -6.40
N HIS A 99 3.18 0.71 -6.57
CA HIS A 99 3.28 -0.73 -6.80
C HIS A 99 4.15 -1.10 -8.03
N PRO A 100 4.04 -0.42 -9.19
CA PRO A 100 4.92 -0.67 -10.33
C PRO A 100 6.41 -0.50 -9.97
N HIS A 101 6.72 0.52 -9.18
CA HIS A 101 8.10 0.77 -8.75
C HIS A 101 8.63 -0.29 -7.80
N LEU A 102 7.77 -0.83 -6.92
CA LEU A 102 8.10 -1.98 -6.09
C LEU A 102 8.37 -3.22 -6.95
N VAL A 103 7.56 -3.47 -7.99
CA VAL A 103 7.73 -4.61 -8.90
C VAL A 103 9.04 -4.49 -9.68
N ASP A 104 9.34 -3.31 -10.21
CA ASP A 104 10.59 -3.04 -10.94
C ASP A 104 11.83 -3.31 -10.09
N CYS A 105 11.78 -2.94 -8.80
CA CYS A 105 12.93 -3.04 -7.91
C CYS A 105 13.06 -4.40 -7.20
N LEU A 106 11.93 -5.02 -6.81
CA LEU A 106 11.91 -6.21 -5.97
C LEU A 106 11.47 -7.48 -6.71
N HIS A 107 11.04 -7.37 -7.96
CA HIS A 107 10.44 -8.43 -8.78
C HIS A 107 9.02 -8.83 -8.33
N ALA A 108 8.14 -9.10 -9.30
CA ALA A 108 6.70 -9.36 -9.10
C ALA A 108 6.42 -10.45 -8.03
N VAL A 109 7.19 -11.54 -8.02
CA VAL A 109 7.03 -12.62 -7.03
C VAL A 109 7.23 -12.14 -5.58
N ARG A 110 8.19 -11.25 -5.32
CA ARG A 110 8.41 -10.72 -3.97
C ARG A 110 7.34 -9.72 -3.58
N VAL A 111 6.88 -8.91 -4.53
CA VAL A 111 5.77 -7.98 -4.30
C VAL A 111 4.47 -8.74 -4.05
N GLY A 112 4.21 -9.84 -4.75
CA GLY A 112 3.07 -10.71 -4.47
C GLY A 112 3.05 -11.32 -3.07
N ALA A 113 4.23 -11.60 -2.50
CA ALA A 113 4.35 -12.03 -1.10
C ALA A 113 4.12 -10.87 -0.11
N LEU A 114 4.56 -9.65 -0.46
CA LEU A 114 4.27 -8.43 0.29
C LEU A 114 2.77 -8.13 0.30
N GLU A 115 2.11 -8.15 -0.86
CA GLU A 115 0.66 -7.92 -1.01
C GLU A 115 -0.13 -8.87 -0.10
N ARG A 116 0.20 -10.17 -0.13
CA ARG A 116 -0.43 -11.16 0.75
C ARG A 116 -0.22 -10.82 2.23
N ARG A 117 1.01 -10.47 2.62
CA ARG A 117 1.32 -10.14 4.01
C ARG A 117 0.58 -8.89 4.49
N LEU A 118 0.48 -7.86 3.65
CA LEU A 118 -0.27 -6.65 3.98
C LEU A 118 -1.78 -6.94 4.03
N ALA A 119 -2.29 -7.83 3.18
CA ALA A 119 -3.69 -8.24 3.22
C ALA A 119 -4.02 -9.01 4.51
N ASP A 120 -3.13 -9.91 4.95
CA ASP A 120 -3.28 -10.61 6.23
C ASP A 120 -3.32 -9.60 7.40
N ILE A 121 -2.43 -8.61 7.41
CA ILE A 121 -2.42 -7.55 8.43
C ILE A 121 -3.70 -6.72 8.38
N ALA A 122 -4.16 -6.35 7.19
CA ALA A 122 -5.38 -5.57 7.02
C ALA A 122 -6.59 -6.34 7.55
N ALA A 123 -6.71 -7.63 7.20
CA ALA A 123 -7.76 -8.50 7.69
C ALA A 123 -7.72 -8.68 9.23
N ASP A 124 -6.53 -8.87 9.81
CA ASP A 124 -6.35 -9.01 11.26
C ASP A 124 -6.71 -7.73 12.04
N THR A 125 -6.59 -6.57 11.39
CA THR A 125 -6.86 -5.25 12.00
C THR A 125 -8.23 -4.70 11.65
N GLY A 126 -9.02 -5.42 10.84
CA GLY A 126 -10.33 -4.95 10.37
C GLY A 126 -10.24 -3.76 9.41
N THR A 127 -9.09 -3.57 8.77
CA THR A 127 -8.85 -2.50 7.78
C THR A 127 -8.90 -3.05 6.37
N THR A 128 -9.10 -2.19 5.37
CA THR A 128 -9.07 -2.60 3.96
C THR A 128 -7.74 -2.30 3.29
N LEU A 129 -7.14 -3.33 2.71
CA LEU A 129 -5.97 -3.16 1.84
C LEU A 129 -6.43 -2.60 0.49
N VAL A 130 -5.86 -1.47 0.08
CA VAL A 130 -6.03 -0.93 -1.28
C VAL A 130 -4.68 -0.92 -1.95
N THR A 131 -4.52 -1.60 -3.07
CA THR A 131 -3.29 -1.54 -3.87
C THR A 131 -3.52 -0.76 -5.14
N TRP A 132 -2.72 0.29 -5.36
CA TRP A 132 -2.77 1.08 -6.59
C TRP A 132 -1.63 0.67 -7.52
N THR A 133 -1.99 0.23 -8.72
CA THR A 133 -1.04 -0.18 -9.76
C THR A 133 -1.46 0.38 -11.12
N ASP A 134 -0.55 0.40 -12.09
CA ASP A 134 -0.92 0.70 -13.47
C ASP A 134 -1.58 -0.52 -14.15
N ALA A 135 -2.16 -0.31 -15.34
CA ALA A 135 -2.89 -1.33 -16.09
C ALA A 135 -2.02 -2.52 -16.58
N THR A 136 -0.70 -2.36 -16.63
CA THR A 136 0.24 -3.31 -17.22
C THR A 136 1.05 -4.09 -16.18
N THR A 137 1.22 -3.52 -14.99
CA THR A 137 1.97 -4.14 -13.91
C THR A 137 1.18 -5.31 -13.31
N THR A 138 1.84 -6.46 -13.21
CA THR A 138 1.29 -7.68 -12.61
C THR A 138 1.15 -7.50 -11.10
N ALA A 139 -0.05 -7.75 -10.58
CA ALA A 139 -0.37 -7.83 -9.15
C ALA A 139 -0.74 -9.28 -8.80
N ASN A 140 -0.72 -9.64 -7.52
CA ASN A 140 -1.19 -10.94 -7.07
C ASN A 140 -2.72 -10.96 -7.02
N ASP A 141 -3.37 -11.17 -8.17
CA ASP A 141 -4.84 -11.14 -8.30
C ASP A 141 -5.57 -12.06 -7.30
N ALA A 142 -4.92 -13.11 -6.78
CA ALA A 142 -5.47 -14.01 -5.76
C ALA A 142 -5.62 -13.37 -4.36
N VAL A 143 -5.07 -12.17 -4.14
CA VAL A 143 -5.17 -11.42 -2.88
C VAL A 143 -6.44 -10.57 -2.82
N TYR A 144 -6.98 -10.14 -3.96
CA TYR A 144 -7.97 -9.07 -4.03
C TYR A 144 -9.40 -9.60 -4.16
N ASP A 145 -10.30 -9.06 -3.34
CA ASP A 145 -11.73 -9.38 -3.40
C ASP A 145 -12.43 -8.69 -4.58
N ASP A 146 -11.94 -7.50 -4.96
CA ASP A 146 -12.46 -6.71 -6.08
C ASP A 146 -11.35 -5.95 -6.82
N THR A 147 -11.62 -5.56 -8.07
CA THR A 147 -10.74 -4.76 -8.92
C THR A 147 -11.48 -3.55 -9.48
N VAL A 148 -10.88 -2.37 -9.32
CA VAL A 148 -11.38 -1.09 -9.83
C VAL A 148 -10.46 -0.58 -10.93
N GLU A 149 -11.03 -0.32 -12.11
CA GLU A 149 -10.34 0.38 -13.19
C GLU A 149 -10.53 1.89 -13.04
N SER A 150 -9.45 2.66 -13.11
CA SER A 150 -9.39 4.10 -12.83
C SER A 150 -8.69 4.91 -13.91
#